data_AF-A0A527VPF0-F1
#
_entry.id   AF-A0A527VPF0-F1
#
_cell.length_a   1.000
_cell.length_b   1.000
_cell.length_c   1.000
_cell.angle_alpha   90.00
_cell.angle_beta   90.00
_cell.angle_gamma   90.00
#
_symmetry.space_group_name_H-M   'P 1'
#
loop_
_entity.id
_entity.type
_entity.pdbx_description
1 polymer ?
#
loop_
_entity_poly.entity_id
_entity_poly.type
_entity_poly.pdbx_seq_one_letter_code
_entity_poly.pdbx_strand_id
1 'polypeptide(L)'
;ATFMIMGEICTRACAFCNVATGIPTALDPDEPARVAHAVKQMGLSHVVITSVDRDDLADGGAQHFAEVIRAIRVEAPSTTIEILTPDFLRKDGALEIVVAAKPD
;
A
#
# COMPACT_ATOMS: atom_id res chain seq x y z
N ALA A 1 12.18 3.13 6.05
CA ALA A 1 11.75 1.75 6.37
C ALA A 1 10.70 1.31 5.36
N THR A 2 10.37 0.02 5.29
CA THR A 2 9.37 -0.50 4.32
C THR A 2 8.15 -1.04 5.06
N PHE A 3 6.96 -0.68 4.60
CA PHE A 3 5.69 -1.19 5.12
C PHE A 3 5.00 -2.03 4.05
N MET A 4 4.53 -3.21 4.44
CA MET A 4 3.66 -4.05 3.64
C MET A 4 2.22 -3.81 4.10
N ILE A 5 1.39 -3.28 3.20
CA ILE A 5 -0.03 -2.98 3.46
C ILE A 5 -0.92 -4.07 2.86
N MET A 6 -2.19 -4.10 3.28
CA MET A 6 -3.23 -5.02 2.82
C MET A 6 -3.02 -6.49 3.22
N GLY A 7 -2.29 -6.70 4.33
CA GLY A 7 -2.05 -8.01 4.94
C GLY A 7 -0.84 -8.76 4.38
N GLU A 8 -0.80 -10.07 4.67
CA GLU A 8 0.33 -10.96 4.36
C GLU A 8 -0.02 -12.12 3.41
N ILE A 9 -1.28 -12.17 2.95
CA ILE A 9 -1.80 -13.21 2.03
C ILE A 9 -2.05 -12.57 0.67
N CYS A 10 -1.35 -13.03 -0.35
CA CYS A 10 -1.42 -12.57 -1.72
C CYS A 10 -2.39 -13.41 -2.55
N THR A 11 -3.14 -12.78 -3.45
CA THR A 11 -3.99 -13.51 -4.42
C THR A 11 -3.19 -14.22 -5.52
N ARG A 12 -1.89 -13.93 -5.63
CA ARG A 12 -0.99 -14.49 -6.66
C ARG A 12 0.13 -15.35 -6.04
N ALA A 13 0.71 -16.19 -6.88
CA ALA A 13 1.73 -17.19 -6.52
C ALA A 13 3.02 -17.01 -7.33
N CYS A 14 3.71 -15.88 -7.12
CA CYS A 14 5.01 -15.63 -7.75
C CYS A 14 6.03 -16.66 -7.25
N ALA A 15 6.64 -17.44 -8.14
CA ALA A 15 7.51 -18.58 -7.79
C ALA A 15 8.76 -18.21 -6.94
N PHE A 16 9.13 -16.94 -6.92
CA PHE A 16 10.27 -16.40 -6.17
C PHE A 16 9.86 -15.65 -4.89
N CYS A 17 8.56 -15.39 -4.71
CA CYS A 17 8.06 -14.58 -3.61
C CYS A 17 7.77 -15.45 -2.38
N ASN A 18 8.16 -14.98 -1.20
CA ASN A 18 7.94 -15.70 0.07
C ASN A 18 6.64 -15.28 0.78
N VAL A 19 5.79 -14.50 0.13
CA VAL A 19 4.48 -14.10 0.67
C VAL A 19 3.51 -15.28 0.51
N ALA A 20 2.70 -15.54 1.54
CA ALA A 20 1.73 -16.62 1.51
C ALA A 20 0.70 -16.38 0.40
N THR A 21 0.43 -17.39 -0.44
CA THR A 21 -0.67 -17.33 -1.41
C THR A 21 -1.95 -17.86 -0.78
N GLY A 22 -3.07 -17.17 -0.98
CA GLY A 22 -4.37 -17.64 -0.51
C GLY A 22 -5.50 -16.65 -0.75
N ILE A 23 -6.56 -16.80 0.04
CA ILE A 23 -7.68 -15.86 0.08
C ILE A 23 -7.37 -14.81 1.16
N PRO A 24 -7.19 -13.53 0.80
CA PRO A 24 -6.91 -12.48 1.78
C PRO A 24 -8.06 -12.28 2.77
N THR A 25 -7.75 -11.70 3.93
CA THR A 25 -8.77 -11.22 4.85
C THR A 25 -9.41 -9.92 4.34
N ALA A 26 -10.50 -9.51 4.99
CA ALA A 26 -11.11 -8.21 4.74
C ALA A 26 -10.06 -7.10 4.87
N LEU A 27 -10.14 -6.11 3.97
CA LEU A 27 -9.29 -4.93 4.02
C LEU A 27 -9.59 -4.14 5.30
N ASP A 28 -8.55 -3.74 6.00
CA ASP A 28 -8.67 -3.00 7.24
C ASP A 28 -8.73 -1.48 6.95
N PRO A 29 -9.86 -0.81 7.21
CA PRO A 29 -10.03 0.60 6.89
C PRO A 29 -9.17 1.54 7.73
N ASP A 30 -8.66 1.09 8.89
CA ASP A 30 -7.83 1.90 9.78
C ASP A 30 -6.33 1.72 9.51
N GLU A 31 -5.94 0.81 8.60
CA GLU A 31 -4.54 0.57 8.24
C GLU A 31 -3.80 1.85 7.78
N PRO A 32 -4.37 2.72 6.93
CA PRO A 32 -3.72 3.97 6.53
C PRO A 32 -3.31 4.86 7.71
N ALA A 33 -4.20 5.02 8.69
CA ALA A 33 -3.94 5.83 9.88
C ALA A 33 -2.85 5.19 10.76
N ARG A 34 -2.86 3.86 10.93
CA ARG A 34 -1.84 3.15 11.72
C ARG A 34 -0.47 3.22 11.07
N VAL A 35 -0.37 3.05 9.75
CA VAL A 35 0.89 3.18 9.02
C VAL A 35 1.45 4.59 9.17
N ALA A 36 0.62 5.62 8.95
CA ALA A 36 1.02 7.02 9.10
C ALA A 36 1.50 7.33 10.54
N HIS A 37 0.78 6.83 11.55
CA HIS A 37 1.17 6.96 12.93
C HIS A 37 2.52 6.30 13.22
N ALA A 38 2.74 5.08 12.74
CA ALA A 38 4.00 4.37 12.89
C ALA A 38 5.18 5.12 12.24
N VAL A 39 4.98 5.63 11.01
CA VAL A 39 5.98 6.44 10.29
C VAL A 39 6.40 7.67 11.11
N LYS A 40 5.42 8.39 11.67
CA LYS A 40 5.66 9.56 12.53
C LYS A 40 6.36 9.18 13.82
N GLN A 41 5.88 8.16 14.53
CA GLN A 41 6.46 7.70 15.79
C GLN A 41 7.92 7.27 15.65
N MET A 42 8.26 6.63 14.52
CA MET A 42 9.61 6.20 14.20
C MET A 42 10.50 7.35 13.69
N GLY A 43 9.95 8.52 13.37
CA GLY A 43 10.69 9.67 12.85
C GLY A 43 11.39 9.39 11.52
N LEU A 44 10.76 8.62 10.63
CA LEU A 44 11.39 8.19 9.37
C LEU A 44 11.50 9.34 8.37
N SER A 45 12.69 9.58 7.82
CA SER A 45 12.87 10.54 6.72
C SER A 45 12.40 10.02 5.36
N HIS A 46 12.39 8.70 5.19
CA HIS A 46 12.00 8.02 3.95
C HIS A 46 11.29 6.70 4.25
N VAL A 47 10.20 6.46 3.53
CA VAL A 47 9.39 5.25 3.64
C VAL A 47 9.08 4.67 2.26
N VAL A 48 9.15 3.34 2.16
CA VAL A 48 8.67 2.58 1.00
C VAL A 48 7.37 1.89 1.40
N ILE A 49 6.31 2.09 0.61
CA ILE A 49 5.04 1.40 0.79
C ILE A 49 4.85 0.36 -0.31
N THR A 50 4.63 -0.89 0.07
CA THR A 50 4.36 -1.99 -0.85
C THR A 50 3.18 -2.82 -0.37
N SER A 51 2.67 -3.73 -1.20
CA SER A 51 1.53 -4.57 -0.85
C SER A 51 1.63 -5.97 -1.43
N VAL A 52 0.75 -6.83 -0.94
CA VAL A 52 0.34 -8.04 -1.67
C VAL A 52 -0.56 -7.70 -2.86
N ASP A 53 -0.72 -8.62 -3.81
CA ASP A 53 -1.77 -8.50 -4.84
C ASP A 53 -3.14 -8.74 -4.20
N ARG A 54 -4.09 -7.86 -4.53
CA ARG A 54 -5.48 -7.88 -4.07
C ARG A 54 -6.46 -7.94 -5.23
N ASP A 55 -6.34 -8.99 -6.04
CA ASP A 55 -7.21 -9.18 -7.21
C ASP A 55 -8.70 -9.31 -6.86
N ASP A 56 -9.00 -9.63 -5.59
CA ASP A 56 -10.33 -9.68 -4.98
C ASP A 56 -11.00 -8.30 -4.85
N LEU A 57 -10.22 -7.21 -4.85
CA LEU A 57 -10.74 -5.85 -4.80
C LEU A 57 -11.03 -5.30 -6.20
N ALA A 58 -12.07 -4.47 -6.32
CA ALA A 58 -12.51 -3.91 -7.59
C ALA A 58 -11.43 -3.03 -8.26
N ASP A 59 -10.59 -2.36 -7.48
CA ASP A 59 -9.51 -1.47 -7.92
C ASP A 59 -8.10 -2.05 -7.66
N GLY A 60 -8.02 -3.31 -7.22
CA GLY A 60 -6.75 -3.95 -6.86
C GLY A 60 -6.05 -3.34 -5.64
N GLY A 61 -6.75 -2.53 -4.82
CA GLY A 61 -6.18 -1.86 -3.65
C GLY A 61 -5.59 -0.47 -3.93
N ALA A 62 -5.80 0.08 -5.13
CA ALA A 62 -5.28 1.39 -5.51
C ALA A 62 -5.74 2.54 -4.58
N GLN A 63 -7.02 2.57 -4.19
CA GLN A 63 -7.51 3.56 -3.22
C GLN A 63 -6.80 3.44 -1.88
N HIS A 64 -6.53 2.21 -1.45
CA HIS A 64 -5.85 1.96 -0.17
C HIS A 64 -4.42 2.51 -0.17
N PHE A 65 -3.67 2.31 -1.25
CA PHE A 65 -2.37 2.98 -1.45
C PHE A 65 -2.52 4.51 -1.36
N ALA A 66 -3.49 5.08 -2.06
CA ALA A 66 -3.71 6.52 -2.06
C ALA A 66 -4.07 7.08 -0.67
N GLU A 67 -4.85 6.34 0.11
CA GLU A 67 -5.20 6.69 1.49
C GLU A 67 -3.98 6.63 2.42
N VAL A 68 -3.15 5.59 2.31
CA VAL A 68 -1.89 5.48 3.07
C VAL A 68 -0.96 6.66 2.77
N ILE A 69 -0.78 7.00 1.48
CA ILE A 69 0.06 8.14 1.07
C ILE A 69 -0.47 9.44 1.69
N ARG A 70 -1.78 9.70 1.56
CA ARG A 70 -2.40 10.91 2.12
C ARG A 70 -2.27 10.98 3.64
N ALA A 71 -2.48 9.86 4.34
CA ALA A 71 -2.35 9.78 5.78
C ALA A 71 -0.92 10.10 6.23
N ILE A 72 0.10 9.53 5.56
CA ILE A 72 1.51 9.81 5.86
C ILE A 72 1.84 11.28 5.62
N ARG A 73 1.36 11.88 4.51
CA ARG A 73 1.58 13.31 4.24
C ARG A 73 0.99 14.23 5.32
N VAL A 74 -0.11 13.83 5.94
CA VAL A 74 -0.73 14.58 7.05
C VAL A 74 0.06 14.43 8.34
N GLU A 75 0.41 13.20 8.73
CA GLU A 75 1.04 12.92 10.02
C GLU A 75 2.55 13.20 10.03
N ALA A 76 3.23 12.99 8.91
CA ALA A 76 4.68 13.07 8.75
C ALA A 76 5.07 13.82 7.44
N PRO A 77 4.78 15.13 7.35
CA PRO A 77 4.90 15.91 6.11
C PRO A 77 6.34 16.04 5.56
N SER A 78 7.35 15.82 6.38
CA SER A 78 8.77 15.83 5.96
C SER A 78 9.27 14.48 5.45
N THR A 79 8.47 13.42 5.58
CA THR A 79 8.82 12.08 5.14
C THR A 79 8.60 11.94 3.63
N THR A 80 9.62 11.44 2.94
CA THR A 80 9.49 11.07 1.53
C THR A 80 8.88 9.69 1.37
N ILE A 81 8.04 9.49 0.35
CA ILE A 81 7.18 8.32 0.18
C ILE A 81 7.46 7.69 -1.19
N GLU A 82 8.21 6.60 -1.20
CA GLU A 82 8.32 5.73 -2.38
C GLU A 82 7.24 4.66 -2.33
N ILE A 83 6.74 4.24 -3.51
CA ILE A 83 5.78 3.14 -3.61
C ILE A 83 6.29 2.04 -4.52
N LEU A 84 6.07 0.80 -4.11
CA LEU A 84 6.27 -0.41 -4.89
C LEU A 84 4.92 -1.11 -5.03
N THR A 85 4.20 -0.79 -6.09
CA THR A 85 2.84 -1.29 -6.33
C THR A 85 2.86 -2.62 -7.09
N PRO A 86 1.77 -3.41 -7.00
CA PRO A 86 1.47 -4.42 -8.00
C PRO A 86 1.17 -3.76 -9.37
N ASP A 87 0.91 -4.60 -10.37
CA ASP A 87 0.59 -4.18 -11.74
C ASP A 87 -0.85 -3.67 -11.93
N PHE A 88 -1.71 -3.86 -10.93
CA PHE A 88 -3.16 -3.61 -11.00
C PHE A 88 -3.84 -4.27 -12.22
N LEU A 89 -3.44 -5.49 -12.58
CA LEU A 89 -3.88 -6.22 -13.77
C LEU A 89 -5.38 -6.08 -14.07
N ARG A 90 -5.71 -5.38 -15.17
CA ARG A 90 -7.08 -5.13 -15.68
C ARG A 90 -7.98 -4.38 -14.68
N LYS A 91 -7.40 -3.49 -13.88
CA LYS A 91 -8.12 -2.57 -13.00
C LYS A 91 -8.01 -1.16 -13.58
N ASP A 92 -8.92 -0.83 -14.48
CA ASP A 92 -8.90 0.48 -15.17
C ASP A 92 -8.99 1.62 -14.15
N GLY A 93 -8.13 2.64 -14.27
CA GLY A 93 -8.09 3.77 -13.35
C GLY A 93 -7.26 3.56 -12.08
N ALA A 94 -6.81 2.33 -11.79
CA ALA A 94 -6.08 2.02 -10.57
C ALA A 94 -4.74 2.76 -10.48
N LEU A 95 -3.96 2.75 -11.57
CA LEU A 95 -2.68 3.46 -11.62
C LEU A 95 -2.88 4.97 -11.44
N GLU A 96 -3.90 5.54 -12.08
CA GLU A 96 -4.23 6.96 -12.01
C GLU A 96 -4.58 7.40 -10.59
N ILE A 97 -5.30 6.56 -9.84
CA ILE A 97 -5.63 6.80 -8.43
C ILE A 97 -4.36 6.95 -7.59
N VAL A 98 -3.40 6.03 -7.77
CA VAL A 98 -2.16 6.01 -7.00
C VAL A 98 -1.26 7.18 -7.39
N VAL A 99 -1.10 7.45 -8.69
CA VAL A 99 -0.31 8.60 -9.18
C VAL A 99 -0.90 9.92 -8.70
N ALA A 100 -2.23 10.06 -8.68
CA ALA A 100 -2.90 11.26 -8.18
C ALA A 100 -2.64 11.51 -6.68
N ALA A 101 -2.25 10.49 -5.91
CA ALA A 101 -1.86 10.63 -4.52
C ALA A 101 -0.45 11.24 -4.33
N LYS A 102 0.34 11.38 -5.39
CA LYS A 102 1.66 12.03 -5.41
C LYS A 102 2.67 11.41 -4.42
N PRO A 103 3.01 10.12 -4.61
CA PRO A 103 4.27 9.60 -4.07
C PRO A 103 5.47 10.39 -4.63
N ASP A 104 6.62 10.29 -3.98
CA ASP A 104 7.88 10.98 -4.35
C ASP A 104 8.69 10.20 -5.40
#